data_AF-A0A956EU83-F1
#
_entry.id   AF-A0A956EU83-F1
#
_cell.length_a   1.000
_cell.length_b   1.000
_cell.length_c   1.000
_cell.angle_alpha   90.00
_cell.angle_beta   90.00
_cell.angle_gamma   90.00
#
_symmetry.space_group_name_H-M   'P 1'
#
loop_
_entity.id
_entity.type
_entity.pdbx_description
1 polymer ?
#
loop_
_entity_poly.entity_id
_entity_poly.type
_entity_poly.pdbx_seq_one_letter_code
_entity_poly.pdbx_strand_id
1 'polypeptide(L)'
;PYDMYQVIDAIIDHGERLDLKPGFGRSLITCLARIGGRSIGIVANQPMELGGVLENDASDKGAHFIQVCDAFGIPLVFLQDTPGFMVGSRVEHAGIIRHGAKMLHAMSAATVPKLTVVVRKGYGAGYYVMCGRAYEPDLLLAWPGAEISVMGAEGMLGIAGRKLFGGMEPPADVKAQIVERLQANIDIDRVAGWALVDDVIDPRDTRLALAWGLELTAHKRVERPAKKRGVMPV
;
A
#
# COMPACT_ATOMS: atom_id res chain seq x y z
N PRO A 1 6.48 -8.04 -13.25
CA PRO A 1 5.45 -6.98 -12.99
C PRO A 1 4.12 -7.48 -13.57
N TYR A 2 2.99 -7.01 -13.06
CA TYR A 2 1.65 -7.37 -13.55
C TYR A 2 0.75 -6.15 -13.50
N ASP A 3 -0.37 -6.19 -14.22
CA ASP A 3 -1.34 -5.12 -14.25
C ASP A 3 -2.31 -5.24 -13.06
N MET A 4 -2.23 -4.29 -12.12
CA MET A 4 -3.12 -4.26 -10.96
C MET A 4 -4.60 -4.08 -11.33
N TYR A 5 -4.92 -3.57 -12.53
CA TYR A 5 -6.31 -3.53 -13.00
C TYR A 5 -6.93 -4.92 -13.12
N GLN A 6 -6.15 -5.95 -13.45
CA GLN A 6 -6.67 -7.32 -13.53
C GLN A 6 -7.13 -7.83 -12.16
N VAL A 7 -6.42 -7.46 -11.09
CA VAL A 7 -6.81 -7.79 -9.72
C VAL A 7 -8.06 -7.01 -9.32
N ILE A 8 -8.10 -5.71 -9.61
CA ILE A 8 -9.25 -4.84 -9.34
C ILE A 8 -10.50 -5.38 -10.03
N ASP A 9 -10.43 -5.67 -11.32
CA ASP A 9 -11.58 -6.10 -12.13
C ASP A 9 -12.13 -7.46 -11.69
N ALA A 10 -11.28 -8.31 -11.10
CA ALA A 10 -11.68 -9.61 -10.56
C ALA A 10 -12.42 -9.51 -9.20
N ILE A 11 -12.20 -8.45 -8.43
CA ILE A 11 -12.78 -8.32 -7.08
C ILE A 11 -14.00 -7.41 -7.01
N ILE A 12 -14.16 -6.49 -7.96
CA ILE A 12 -15.28 -5.54 -8.00
C ILE A 12 -16.51 -6.12 -8.72
N ASP A 13 -17.66 -5.53 -8.47
CA ASP A 13 -18.91 -5.92 -9.13
C ASP A 13 -18.80 -5.68 -10.64
N HIS A 14 -19.07 -6.74 -11.42
CA HIS A 14 -19.12 -6.71 -12.88
C HIS A 14 -17.84 -6.24 -13.60
N GLY A 15 -16.71 -6.08 -12.89
CA GLY A 15 -15.51 -5.47 -13.45
C GLY A 15 -15.67 -3.98 -13.79
N GLU A 16 -16.69 -3.31 -13.24
CA GLU A 16 -17.01 -1.92 -13.57
C GLU A 16 -16.40 -0.94 -12.56
N ARG A 17 -15.56 -0.03 -13.06
CA ARG A 17 -14.88 1.01 -12.28
C ARG A 17 -14.91 2.36 -12.97
N LEU A 18 -14.80 3.42 -12.19
CA LEU A 18 -14.58 4.79 -12.64
C LEU A 18 -13.19 5.27 -12.21
N ASP A 19 -12.26 5.29 -13.14
CA ASP A 19 -10.89 5.74 -12.89
C ASP A 19 -10.82 7.26 -12.68
N LEU A 20 -10.10 7.67 -11.64
CA LEU A 20 -9.83 9.07 -11.34
C LEU A 20 -8.36 9.37 -11.59
N LYS A 21 -8.10 10.37 -12.43
CA LYS A 21 -6.75 10.78 -12.85
C LYS A 21 -5.89 9.61 -13.41
N PRO A 22 -6.38 8.79 -14.36
CA PRO A 22 -5.62 7.63 -14.86
C PRO A 22 -4.26 8.02 -15.49
N GLY A 23 -4.14 9.23 -16.06
CA GLY A 23 -2.90 9.71 -16.69
C GLY A 23 -1.89 10.42 -15.76
N PHE A 24 -2.21 10.62 -14.48
CA PHE A 24 -1.37 11.35 -13.51
C PHE A 24 -0.97 10.43 -12.37
N GLY A 25 0.28 10.50 -11.88
CA GLY A 25 0.80 9.62 -10.83
C GLY A 25 0.53 8.15 -11.12
N ARG A 26 0.94 7.66 -12.30
CA ARG A 26 0.52 6.35 -12.86
C ARG A 26 0.95 5.13 -12.05
N SER A 27 1.93 5.27 -11.16
CA SER A 27 2.33 4.20 -10.22
C SER A 27 1.29 3.93 -9.12
N LEU A 28 0.26 4.77 -9.01
CA LEU A 28 -0.87 4.59 -8.10
C LEU A 28 -2.20 4.73 -8.86
N ILE A 29 -3.04 3.71 -8.79
CA ILE A 29 -4.42 3.70 -9.28
C ILE A 29 -5.32 4.27 -8.20
N THR A 30 -6.23 5.14 -8.61
CA THR A 30 -7.36 5.60 -7.79
C THR A 30 -8.63 5.49 -8.61
N CYS A 31 -9.60 4.71 -8.14
CA CYS A 31 -10.87 4.54 -8.85
C CYS A 31 -12.03 4.32 -7.88
N LEU A 32 -13.24 4.65 -8.31
CA LEU A 32 -14.48 4.28 -7.62
C LEU A 32 -15.01 2.99 -8.24
N ALA A 33 -15.52 2.10 -7.40
CA ALA A 33 -16.12 0.84 -7.83
C ALA A 33 -17.23 0.41 -6.85
N ARG A 34 -17.77 -0.80 -7.04
CA ARG A 34 -18.67 -1.42 -6.07
C ARG A 34 -18.23 -2.82 -5.69
N ILE A 35 -18.50 -3.21 -4.44
CA ILE A 35 -18.46 -4.59 -3.98
C ILE A 35 -19.76 -4.86 -3.23
N GLY A 36 -20.51 -5.87 -3.67
CA GLY A 36 -21.81 -6.21 -3.06
C GLY A 36 -22.81 -5.06 -3.13
N GLY A 37 -22.77 -4.27 -4.21
CA GLY A 37 -23.62 -3.09 -4.43
C GLY A 37 -23.20 -1.83 -3.65
N ARG A 38 -22.25 -1.93 -2.73
CA ARG A 38 -21.74 -0.79 -1.93
C ARG A 38 -20.64 -0.06 -2.68
N SER A 39 -20.73 1.26 -2.77
CA SER A 39 -19.66 2.10 -3.35
C SER A 39 -18.38 2.00 -2.52
N ILE A 40 -17.24 1.88 -3.18
CA ILE A 40 -15.91 1.88 -2.57
C ILE A 40 -14.95 2.77 -3.36
N GLY A 41 -13.94 3.29 -2.69
CA GLY A 41 -12.78 3.92 -3.29
C GLY A 41 -11.57 3.00 -3.20
N ILE A 42 -10.95 2.70 -4.33
CA ILE A 42 -9.78 1.84 -4.42
C ILE A 42 -8.52 2.70 -4.55
N VAL A 43 -7.51 2.42 -3.72
CA VAL A 43 -6.16 2.96 -3.82
C VAL A 43 -5.19 1.80 -3.99
N ALA A 44 -4.58 1.67 -5.17
CA ALA A 44 -3.80 0.48 -5.51
C ALA A 44 -2.47 0.84 -6.18
N ASN A 45 -1.38 0.20 -5.78
CA ASN A 45 -0.10 0.39 -6.50
C ASN A 45 -0.19 -0.29 -7.88
N GLN A 46 0.45 0.28 -8.89
CA GLN A 46 0.55 -0.29 -10.23
C GLN A 46 1.98 -0.78 -10.48
N PRO A 47 2.28 -2.08 -10.31
CA PRO A 47 3.63 -2.62 -10.46
C PRO A 47 4.23 -2.48 -11.87
N MET A 48 3.41 -2.29 -12.90
CA MET A 48 3.88 -2.00 -14.26
C MET A 48 4.38 -0.57 -14.45
N GLU A 49 4.03 0.34 -13.54
CA GLU A 49 4.38 1.76 -13.62
C GLU A 49 5.38 2.09 -12.51
N LEU A 50 6.63 2.31 -12.90
CA LEU A 50 7.74 2.59 -11.96
C LEU A 50 7.90 1.54 -10.85
N GLY A 51 7.44 0.31 -11.08
CA GLY A 51 7.49 -0.76 -10.09
C GLY A 51 6.50 -0.61 -8.91
N GLY A 52 5.49 0.27 -9.03
CA GLY A 52 4.51 0.50 -7.96
C GLY A 52 5.02 1.40 -6.83
N VAL A 53 6.11 2.14 -7.05
CA VAL A 53 6.65 3.11 -6.08
C VAL A 53 5.70 4.28 -5.86
N LEU A 54 5.73 4.84 -4.66
CA LEU A 54 5.12 6.14 -4.38
C LEU A 54 6.10 7.27 -4.73
N GLU A 55 5.67 8.19 -5.58
CA GLU A 55 6.40 9.41 -5.92
C GLU A 55 5.52 10.66 -5.68
N ASN A 56 6.02 11.85 -5.98
CA ASN A 56 5.36 13.13 -5.67
C ASN A 56 3.91 13.20 -6.19
N ASP A 57 3.70 12.88 -7.47
CA ASP A 57 2.39 12.99 -8.14
C ASP A 57 1.42 11.90 -7.66
N ALA A 58 1.89 10.66 -7.53
CA ALA A 58 1.14 9.54 -6.95
C ALA A 58 0.71 9.84 -5.51
N SER A 59 1.57 10.47 -4.71
CA SER A 59 1.25 10.84 -3.33
C SER A 59 0.17 11.93 -3.28
N ASP A 60 0.27 12.97 -4.11
CA ASP A 60 -0.76 14.01 -4.21
C ASP A 60 -2.10 13.46 -4.74
N LYS A 61 -2.04 12.55 -5.72
CA LYS A 61 -3.19 11.84 -6.25
C LYS A 61 -3.90 11.02 -5.16
N GLY A 62 -3.14 10.19 -4.44
CA GLY A 62 -3.65 9.37 -3.35
C GLY A 62 -4.24 10.21 -2.22
N ALA A 63 -3.52 11.26 -1.79
CA ALA A 63 -3.98 12.16 -0.73
C ALA A 63 -5.35 12.78 -1.03
N HIS A 64 -5.50 13.36 -2.22
CA HIS A 64 -6.76 14.00 -2.63
C HIS A 64 -7.90 12.98 -2.74
N PHE A 65 -7.64 11.81 -3.32
CA PHE A 65 -8.67 10.79 -3.48
C PHE A 65 -9.16 10.22 -2.15
N ILE A 66 -8.24 9.98 -1.20
CA ILE A 66 -8.56 9.53 0.16
C ILE A 66 -9.43 10.57 0.87
N GLN A 67 -9.11 11.85 0.76
CA GLN A 67 -9.91 12.93 1.35
C GLN A 67 -11.33 12.99 0.77
N VAL A 68 -11.47 12.82 -0.55
CA VAL A 68 -12.78 12.77 -1.20
C VAL A 68 -13.59 11.57 -0.66
N CYS A 69 -12.98 10.38 -0.59
CA CYS A 69 -13.69 9.20 -0.11
C CYS A 69 -14.13 9.38 1.36
N ASP A 70 -13.24 9.85 2.22
CA ASP A 70 -13.54 10.07 3.63
C ASP A 70 -14.64 11.13 3.83
N ALA A 71 -14.55 12.27 3.13
CA ALA A 71 -15.51 13.36 3.26
C ALA A 71 -16.94 12.96 2.85
N PHE A 72 -17.09 12.01 1.93
CA PHE A 72 -18.38 11.56 1.42
C PHE A 72 -18.80 10.17 1.94
N GLY A 73 -18.11 9.64 2.96
CA GLY A 73 -18.50 8.39 3.60
C GLY A 73 -18.29 7.15 2.71
N ILE A 74 -17.36 7.21 1.76
CA ILE A 74 -17.03 6.11 0.85
C ILE A 74 -15.91 5.26 1.50
N PRO A 75 -16.14 3.96 1.80
CA PRO A 75 -15.11 3.05 2.27
C PRO A 75 -13.89 3.01 1.35
N LEU A 76 -12.70 2.88 1.95
CA LEU A 76 -11.43 2.77 1.25
C LEU A 76 -10.93 1.33 1.22
N VAL A 77 -10.53 0.86 0.04
CA VAL A 77 -9.86 -0.42 -0.18
C VAL A 77 -8.46 -0.16 -0.71
N PHE A 78 -7.45 -0.64 0.02
CA PHE A 78 -6.04 -0.52 -0.35
C PHE A 78 -5.52 -1.85 -0.91
N LEU A 79 -4.95 -1.83 -2.11
CA LEU A 79 -4.26 -2.99 -2.70
C LEU A 79 -2.76 -2.69 -2.79
N GLN A 80 -1.98 -3.33 -1.90
CA GLN A 80 -0.55 -3.01 -1.75
C GLN A 80 0.33 -3.92 -2.60
N ASP A 81 1.11 -3.30 -3.49
CA ASP A 81 2.30 -3.88 -4.10
C ASP A 81 3.31 -2.77 -4.38
N THR A 82 3.89 -2.26 -3.31
CA THR A 82 4.85 -1.16 -3.35
C THR A 82 6.18 -1.54 -2.70
N PRO A 83 7.31 -1.26 -3.36
CA PRO A 83 8.62 -1.37 -2.73
C PRO A 83 8.96 -0.15 -1.85
N GLY A 84 8.05 0.83 -1.71
CA GLY A 84 8.25 2.03 -0.92
C GLY A 84 8.15 3.32 -1.74
N PHE A 85 8.82 4.37 -1.26
CA PHE A 85 8.93 5.64 -1.96
C PHE A 85 10.06 5.62 -2.99
N MET A 86 9.91 6.37 -4.07
CA MET A 86 10.97 6.59 -5.03
C MET A 86 12.15 7.29 -4.35
N VAL A 87 13.37 6.82 -4.63
CA VAL A 87 14.62 7.41 -4.16
C VAL A 87 15.32 8.10 -5.33
N GLY A 88 15.75 9.34 -5.13
CA GLY A 88 16.57 10.05 -6.10
C GLY A 88 16.55 11.57 -5.90
N SER A 89 17.62 12.24 -6.28
CA SER A 89 17.78 13.69 -6.06
C SER A 89 16.64 14.53 -6.67
N ARG A 90 16.05 14.09 -7.79
CA ARG A 90 14.93 14.79 -8.43
C ARG A 90 13.68 14.81 -7.56
N VAL A 91 13.28 13.66 -6.99
CA VAL A 91 12.07 13.58 -6.14
C VAL A 91 12.30 14.26 -4.78
N GLU A 92 13.53 14.20 -4.26
CA GLU A 92 13.95 14.94 -3.08
C GLU A 92 13.84 16.46 -3.28
N HIS A 93 14.43 17.00 -4.35
CA HIS A 93 14.33 18.42 -4.66
C HIS A 93 12.89 18.88 -4.98
N ALA A 94 12.06 17.99 -5.52
CA ALA A 94 10.63 18.25 -5.70
C ALA A 94 9.84 18.22 -4.38
N GLY A 95 10.45 17.74 -3.29
CA GLY A 95 9.88 17.72 -1.95
C GLY A 95 9.08 16.45 -1.65
N ILE A 96 9.58 15.26 -2.02
CA ILE A 96 8.88 13.99 -1.77
C ILE A 96 8.44 13.82 -0.31
N ILE A 97 9.20 14.36 0.65
CA ILE A 97 8.85 14.35 2.07
C ILE A 97 7.48 14.99 2.32
N ARG A 98 7.25 16.23 1.85
CA ARG A 98 5.98 16.93 2.05
C ARG A 98 4.85 16.30 1.23
N HIS A 99 5.13 15.80 0.03
CA HIS A 99 4.15 15.12 -0.81
C HIS A 99 3.70 13.77 -0.22
N GLY A 100 4.63 12.90 0.17
CA GLY A 100 4.33 11.65 0.85
C GLY A 100 3.61 11.86 2.18
N ALA A 101 4.00 12.90 2.93
CA ALA A 101 3.33 13.27 4.17
C ALA A 101 1.89 13.75 3.98
N LYS A 102 1.50 14.30 2.81
CA LYS A 102 0.08 14.59 2.49
C LYS A 102 -0.74 13.31 2.45
N MET A 103 -0.26 12.30 1.71
CA MET A 103 -0.98 11.02 1.58
C MET A 103 -1.08 10.33 2.94
N LEU A 104 0.03 10.31 3.69
CA LEU A 104 0.05 9.79 5.04
C LEU A 104 -0.95 10.50 5.97
N HIS A 105 -0.97 11.84 5.93
CA HIS A 105 -1.91 12.63 6.72
C HIS A 105 -3.36 12.35 6.32
N ALA A 106 -3.67 12.32 5.02
CA ALA A 106 -5.02 12.01 4.53
C ALA A 106 -5.49 10.62 4.98
N MET A 107 -4.65 9.60 4.81
CA MET A 107 -4.93 8.23 5.22
C MET A 107 -5.10 8.09 6.73
N SER A 108 -4.24 8.75 7.52
CA SER A 108 -4.32 8.74 8.99
C SER A 108 -5.51 9.54 9.54
N ALA A 109 -6.03 10.49 8.77
CA ALA A 109 -7.19 11.28 9.13
C ALA A 109 -8.51 10.57 8.80
N ALA A 110 -8.50 9.64 7.85
CA ALA A 110 -9.69 8.97 7.35
C ALA A 110 -10.38 8.11 8.43
N THR A 111 -11.67 8.36 8.59
CA THR A 111 -12.58 7.74 9.57
C THR A 111 -13.54 6.72 8.95
N VAL A 112 -13.72 6.77 7.62
CA VAL A 112 -14.41 5.71 6.86
C VAL A 112 -13.77 4.33 7.10
N PRO A 113 -14.48 3.24 6.77
CA PRO A 113 -13.87 1.92 6.76
C PRO A 113 -12.64 1.88 5.85
N LYS A 114 -11.57 1.26 6.32
CA LYS A 114 -10.30 1.06 5.62
C LYS A 114 -10.00 -0.43 5.60
N LEU A 115 -10.05 -1.04 4.42
CA LEU A 115 -9.72 -2.45 4.22
C LEU A 115 -8.46 -2.51 3.37
N THR A 116 -7.51 -3.35 3.76
CA THR A 116 -6.21 -3.46 3.09
C THR A 116 -5.96 -4.91 2.69
N VAL A 117 -5.48 -5.10 1.46
CA VAL A 117 -4.96 -6.38 0.97
C VAL A 117 -3.52 -6.17 0.53
N VAL A 118 -2.58 -6.84 1.19
CA VAL A 118 -1.19 -6.89 0.75
C VAL A 118 -1.08 -7.98 -0.32
N VAL A 119 -1.06 -7.54 -1.58
CA VAL A 119 -1.06 -8.42 -2.75
C VAL A 119 0.31 -9.06 -2.96
N ARG A 120 1.37 -8.25 -2.80
CA ARG A 120 2.75 -8.71 -2.89
C ARG A 120 3.67 -7.86 -2.02
N LYS A 121 4.26 -6.77 -2.51
CA LYS A 121 5.22 -5.99 -1.72
C LYS A 121 4.53 -4.99 -0.78
N GLY A 122 4.85 -5.07 0.50
CA GLY A 122 4.48 -4.08 1.52
C GLY A 122 5.73 -3.63 2.26
N TYR A 123 6.52 -2.73 1.67
CA TYR A 123 7.81 -2.33 2.27
C TYR A 123 7.81 -0.95 2.91
N GLY A 124 8.43 -0.89 4.10
CA GLY A 124 8.85 0.33 4.77
C GLY A 124 7.76 1.40 4.83
N ALA A 125 8.11 2.62 4.47
CA ALA A 125 7.15 3.74 4.46
C ALA A 125 5.99 3.51 3.47
N GLY A 126 6.18 2.76 2.38
CA GLY A 126 5.11 2.46 1.41
C GLY A 126 3.99 1.64 2.04
N TYR A 127 4.33 0.58 2.79
CA TYR A 127 3.38 -0.23 3.56
C TYR A 127 2.50 0.63 4.48
N TYR A 128 3.15 1.56 5.18
CA TYR A 128 2.50 2.46 6.13
C TYR A 128 1.58 3.47 5.45
N VAL A 129 2.05 4.16 4.40
CA VAL A 129 1.24 5.13 3.67
C VAL A 129 0.05 4.47 2.96
N MET A 130 0.17 3.20 2.59
CA MET A 130 -0.92 2.41 2.00
C MET A 130 -1.84 1.74 3.05
N CYS A 131 -1.91 2.26 4.27
CA CYS A 131 -2.75 1.74 5.37
C CYS A 131 -2.36 0.34 5.87
N GLY A 132 -1.07 0.15 6.18
CA GLY A 132 -0.58 -0.99 6.95
C GLY A 132 -1.02 -0.94 8.43
N ARG A 133 -0.75 -2.01 9.19
CA ARG A 133 -1.25 -2.26 10.56
C ARG A 133 -1.19 -1.05 11.51
N ALA A 134 -0.10 -0.28 11.50
CA ALA A 134 0.08 0.88 12.38
C ALA A 134 -0.91 2.03 12.11
N TYR A 135 -1.65 1.99 11.00
CA TYR A 135 -2.66 2.96 10.60
C TYR A 135 -4.09 2.41 10.68
N GLU A 136 -4.25 1.37 11.49
CA GLU A 136 -5.55 0.88 11.95
C GLU A 136 -6.53 0.61 10.78
N PRO A 137 -6.14 -0.23 9.79
CA PRO A 137 -7.12 -0.82 8.90
C PRO A 137 -8.11 -1.64 9.72
N ASP A 138 -9.38 -1.61 9.33
CA ASP A 138 -10.44 -2.41 9.97
C ASP A 138 -10.38 -3.89 9.54
N LEU A 139 -9.74 -4.16 8.41
CA LEU A 139 -9.40 -5.49 7.93
C LEU A 139 -8.09 -5.41 7.14
N LEU A 140 -7.09 -6.21 7.52
CA LEU A 140 -5.78 -6.28 6.89
C LEU A 140 -5.47 -7.72 6.51
N LEU A 141 -5.61 -8.01 5.22
CA LEU A 141 -5.37 -9.33 4.64
C LEU A 141 -4.05 -9.33 3.90
N ALA A 142 -3.46 -10.51 3.77
CA ALA A 142 -2.31 -10.74 2.89
C ALA A 142 -2.55 -11.94 1.98
N TRP A 143 -1.97 -11.91 0.79
CA TRP A 143 -1.85 -13.10 -0.05
C TRP A 143 -0.65 -13.96 0.39
N PRO A 144 -0.59 -15.26 0.00
CA PRO A 144 0.48 -16.15 0.46
C PRO A 144 1.88 -15.73 -0.01
N GLY A 145 1.96 -15.00 -1.14
CA GLY A 145 3.21 -14.43 -1.66
C GLY A 145 3.48 -12.99 -1.20
N ALA A 146 2.76 -12.50 -0.19
CA ALA A 146 2.96 -11.16 0.33
C ALA A 146 4.29 -11.05 1.09
N GLU A 147 4.91 -9.89 0.99
CA GLU A 147 6.21 -9.57 1.55
C GLU A 147 6.09 -8.29 2.36
N ILE A 148 5.89 -8.42 3.68
CA ILE A 148 5.84 -7.28 4.61
C ILE A 148 7.19 -7.17 5.31
N SER A 149 7.92 -6.09 5.04
CA SER A 149 9.30 -5.92 5.50
C SER A 149 9.68 -4.44 5.58
N VAL A 150 10.81 -4.12 6.23
CA VAL A 150 11.37 -2.76 6.24
C VAL A 150 11.83 -2.36 4.83
N MET A 151 12.39 -3.30 4.07
CA MET A 151 12.79 -3.14 2.67
C MET A 151 12.98 -4.53 2.02
N GLY A 152 13.18 -4.58 0.70
CA GLY A 152 13.52 -5.82 0.00
C GLY A 152 14.95 -6.29 0.25
N ALA A 153 15.22 -7.58 0.05
CA ALA A 153 16.51 -8.21 0.32
C ALA A 153 17.70 -7.54 -0.41
N GLU A 154 17.52 -7.16 -1.67
CA GLU A 154 18.55 -6.43 -2.43
C GLU A 154 18.85 -5.04 -1.82
N GLY A 155 17.81 -4.35 -1.34
CA GLY A 155 17.96 -3.07 -0.65
C GLY A 155 18.72 -3.22 0.66
N MET A 156 18.42 -4.27 1.44
CA MET A 156 19.15 -4.59 2.68
C MET A 156 20.63 -4.85 2.39
N LEU A 157 20.93 -5.62 1.35
CA LEU A 157 22.30 -5.89 0.95
C LEU A 157 23.02 -4.64 0.44
N GLY A 158 22.33 -3.74 -0.27
CA GLY A 158 22.90 -2.45 -0.68
C GLY A 158 23.38 -1.61 0.50
N ILE A 159 22.65 -1.63 1.62
CA ILE A 159 23.02 -0.91 2.85
C ILE A 159 24.13 -1.67 3.61
N ALA A 160 23.95 -2.97 3.85
CA ALA A 160 24.88 -3.77 4.64
C ALA A 160 26.20 -4.05 3.91
N GLY A 161 26.18 -4.10 2.58
CA GLY A 161 27.26 -4.54 1.71
C GLY A 161 28.55 -3.75 1.91
N ARG A 162 28.46 -2.41 2.06
CA ARG A 162 29.66 -1.58 2.31
C ARG A 162 30.40 -2.01 3.58
N LYS A 163 29.67 -2.38 4.64
CA LYS A 163 30.26 -2.85 5.89
C LYS A 163 30.73 -4.31 5.78
N LEU A 164 29.95 -5.17 5.11
CA LEU A 164 30.24 -6.60 4.97
C LEU A 164 31.47 -6.87 4.07
N PHE A 165 31.68 -6.05 3.05
CA PHE A 165 32.73 -6.25 2.04
C PHE A 165 33.82 -5.17 2.06
N GLY A 166 33.86 -4.33 3.10
CA GLY A 166 34.90 -3.30 3.25
C GLY A 166 34.97 -2.31 2.09
N GLY A 167 33.83 -2.05 1.42
CA GLY A 167 33.75 -1.19 0.24
C GLY A 167 34.07 -1.88 -1.10
N MET A 168 34.40 -3.18 -1.11
CA MET A 168 34.52 -3.96 -2.34
C MET A 168 33.16 -4.51 -2.78
N GLU A 169 32.99 -4.72 -4.08
CA GLU A 169 31.80 -5.39 -4.62
C GLU A 169 31.92 -6.90 -4.36
N PRO A 170 30.93 -7.56 -3.72
CA PRO A 170 30.95 -9.00 -3.57
C PRO A 170 30.88 -9.71 -4.93
N PRO A 171 31.52 -10.90 -5.06
CA PRO A 171 31.27 -11.79 -6.18
C PRO A 171 29.77 -12.04 -6.38
N ALA A 172 29.34 -12.18 -7.63
CA ALA A 172 27.92 -12.26 -7.98
C ALA A 172 27.20 -13.46 -7.34
N ASP A 173 27.89 -14.58 -7.18
CA ASP A 173 27.42 -15.80 -6.49
C ASP A 173 27.23 -15.56 -4.99
N VAL A 174 28.18 -14.90 -4.33
CA VAL A 174 28.07 -14.54 -2.90
C VAL A 174 26.94 -13.54 -2.69
N LYS A 175 26.80 -12.55 -3.60
CA LYS A 175 25.69 -11.59 -3.59
C LYS A 175 24.35 -12.31 -3.67
N ALA A 176 24.19 -13.24 -4.62
CA ALA A 176 22.97 -14.02 -4.80
C ALA A 176 22.63 -14.85 -3.56
N GLN A 177 23.60 -15.55 -2.97
CA GLN A 177 23.40 -16.35 -1.75
C GLN A 177 22.95 -15.49 -0.56
N ILE A 178 23.51 -14.28 -0.40
CA ILE A 178 23.10 -13.37 0.68
C ILE A 178 21.69 -12.85 0.44
N VAL A 179 21.36 -12.44 -0.79
CA VAL A 179 20.01 -11.99 -1.15
C VAL A 179 18.98 -13.10 -0.90
N GLU A 180 19.27 -14.33 -1.33
CA GLU A 180 18.39 -15.49 -1.10
C GLU A 180 18.18 -15.73 0.39
N ARG A 181 19.24 -15.71 1.19
CA ARG A 181 19.15 -15.86 2.64
C ARG A 181 18.35 -14.74 3.30
N LEU A 182 18.50 -13.50 2.84
CA LEU A 182 17.72 -12.36 3.36
C LEU A 182 16.25 -12.48 2.94
N GLN A 183 15.97 -12.88 1.70
CA GLN A 183 14.63 -13.09 1.18
C GLN A 183 13.88 -14.18 1.95
N ALA A 184 14.56 -15.26 2.33
CA ALA A 184 13.98 -16.32 3.16
C ALA A 184 13.55 -15.85 4.57
N ASN A 185 13.99 -14.67 5.03
CA ASN A 185 13.54 -14.08 6.30
C ASN A 185 12.31 -13.16 6.13
N ILE A 186 11.90 -12.89 4.89
CA ILE A 186 10.69 -12.14 4.56
C ILE A 186 9.58 -13.17 4.36
N ASP A 187 8.90 -13.48 5.45
CA ASP A 187 7.96 -14.59 5.53
C ASP A 187 6.62 -14.09 6.09
N ILE A 188 5.55 -14.25 5.30
CA ILE A 188 4.22 -13.80 5.66
C ILE A 188 3.62 -14.63 6.81
N ASP A 189 3.96 -15.91 6.93
CA ASP A 189 3.44 -16.77 7.98
C ASP A 189 3.94 -16.30 9.35
N ARG A 190 5.21 -15.85 9.40
CA ARG A 190 5.77 -15.24 10.60
C ARG A 190 5.08 -13.93 10.96
N VAL A 191 4.75 -13.09 9.96
CA VAL A 191 4.04 -11.82 10.16
C VAL A 191 2.61 -12.07 10.66
N ALA A 192 1.93 -13.10 10.14
CA ALA A 192 0.63 -13.55 10.61
C ALA A 192 0.71 -14.10 12.03
N GLY A 193 1.74 -14.88 12.36
CA GLY A 193 2.00 -15.38 13.72
C GLY A 193 2.25 -14.28 14.75
N TRP A 194 2.63 -13.07 14.32
CA TRP A 194 2.73 -11.87 15.16
C TRP A 194 1.43 -11.04 15.22
N ALA A 195 0.34 -11.54 14.61
CA ALA A 195 -0.91 -10.83 14.45
C ALA A 195 -0.75 -9.45 13.77
N LEU A 196 0.25 -9.30 12.89
CA LEU A 196 0.44 -8.05 12.13
C LEU A 196 -0.42 -7.98 10.87
N VAL A 197 -1.01 -9.10 10.45
CA VAL A 197 -2.14 -9.20 9.51
C VAL A 197 -3.26 -9.99 10.18
N ASP A 198 -4.50 -9.80 9.74
CA ASP A 198 -5.67 -10.49 10.30
C ASP A 198 -5.79 -11.91 9.75
N ASP A 199 -5.43 -12.11 8.48
CA ASP A 199 -5.38 -13.43 7.85
C ASP A 199 -4.47 -13.46 6.61
N VAL A 200 -3.99 -14.64 6.26
CA VAL A 200 -3.33 -14.95 4.98
C VAL A 200 -4.31 -15.78 4.15
N ILE A 201 -4.89 -15.17 3.13
CA ILE A 201 -6.03 -15.74 2.40
C ILE A 201 -5.63 -16.28 1.04
N ASP A 202 -6.42 -17.21 0.50
CA ASP A 202 -6.35 -17.54 -0.92
C ASP A 202 -6.73 -16.29 -1.75
N PRO A 203 -5.95 -15.91 -2.78
CA PRO A 203 -6.27 -14.76 -3.63
C PRO A 203 -7.70 -14.77 -4.20
N ARG A 204 -8.28 -15.96 -4.42
CA ARG A 204 -9.67 -16.14 -4.92
C ARG A 204 -10.73 -15.69 -3.91
N ASP A 205 -10.42 -15.71 -2.63
CA ASP A 205 -11.34 -15.34 -1.55
C ASP A 205 -11.35 -13.83 -1.27
N THR A 206 -10.46 -13.06 -1.92
CA THR A 206 -10.30 -11.61 -1.70
C THR A 206 -11.62 -10.85 -1.80
N ARG A 207 -12.44 -11.13 -2.83
CA ARG A 207 -13.73 -10.47 -3.02
C ARG A 207 -14.69 -10.75 -1.86
N LEU A 208 -14.78 -12.00 -1.43
CA LEU A 208 -15.67 -12.42 -0.34
C LEU A 208 -15.23 -11.78 0.98
N ALA A 209 -13.94 -11.82 1.28
CA ALA A 209 -13.38 -11.23 2.49
C ALA A 209 -13.59 -9.70 2.55
N LEU A 210 -13.40 -9.00 1.43
CA LEU A 210 -13.68 -7.57 1.34
C LEU A 210 -15.18 -7.26 1.52
N ALA A 211 -16.06 -8.03 0.89
CA ALA A 211 -17.51 -7.87 1.05
C ALA A 211 -17.93 -8.03 2.52
N TRP A 212 -17.38 -9.05 3.20
CA TRP A 212 -17.61 -9.29 4.62
C TRP A 212 -17.06 -8.16 5.49
N GLY A 213 -15.84 -7.69 5.24
CA GLY A 213 -15.25 -6.55 5.97
C GLY A 213 -16.07 -5.27 5.82
N LEU A 214 -16.62 -5.00 4.64
CA LEU A 214 -17.51 -3.85 4.38
C LEU A 214 -18.84 -3.96 5.13
N GLU A 215 -19.36 -5.17 5.31
CA GLU A 215 -20.57 -5.41 6.11
C GLU A 215 -20.30 -5.17 7.59
N LEU A 216 -19.23 -5.74 8.13
CA LEU A 216 -18.83 -5.59 9.54
C LEU A 216 -18.60 -4.13 9.94
N THR A 217 -18.06 -3.34 9.01
CA THR A 217 -17.66 -1.95 9.24
C THR A 217 -18.73 -0.94 8.82
N ALA A 218 -19.91 -1.38 8.37
CA ALA A 218 -20.97 -0.52 7.84
C ALA A 218 -21.46 0.57 8.82
N HIS A 219 -21.32 0.32 10.13
CA HIS A 219 -21.73 1.24 11.20
C HIS A 219 -20.54 1.81 11.99
N LYS A 220 -19.33 1.70 11.45
CA LYS A 220 -18.12 2.24 12.06
C LYS A 220 -18.29 3.72 12.41
N ARG A 221 -17.91 4.07 13.64
CA ARG A 221 -17.79 5.46 14.11
C ARG A 221 -16.43 5.62 14.78
N VAL A 222 -15.70 6.64 14.38
CA VAL A 222 -14.38 6.97 14.94
C VAL A 222 -14.43 8.41 15.43
N GLU A 223 -14.17 8.61 16.71
CA GLU A 223 -13.99 9.95 17.26
C GLU A 223 -12.56 10.44 17.01
N ARG A 224 -12.41 11.75 16.77
CA ARG A 224 -11.12 12.38 16.57
C ARG A 224 -10.96 13.53 17.57
N PRO A 225 -9.73 13.86 17.99
CA PRO A 225 -9.50 14.97 18.91
C PRO A 225 -10.09 16.28 18.41
N ALA A 226 -10.81 16.99 19.28
CA ALA A 226 -11.47 18.26 18.95
C ALA A 226 -10.44 19.30 18.46
N LYS A 227 -10.67 19.85 17.27
CA LYS A 227 -9.85 20.90 16.66
C LYS A 227 -10.67 21.66 15.61
N LYS A 228 -10.29 22.90 15.31
CA LYS A 228 -10.94 23.67 14.22
C LYS A 228 -10.70 23.02 12.84
N ARG A 229 -9.49 22.54 12.60
CA ARG A 229 -9.06 21.79 11.41
C ARG A 229 -7.67 21.19 11.63
N GLY A 230 -7.29 20.20 10.82
CA GLY A 230 -5.90 19.73 10.73
C GLY A 230 -4.99 20.73 10.01
N VAL A 231 -3.68 20.47 10.06
CA VAL A 231 -2.65 21.20 9.30
C VAL A 231 -1.93 20.19 8.43
N MET A 232 -2.46 19.97 7.22
CA MET A 232 -1.84 19.06 6.26
C MET A 232 -0.59 19.73 5.66
N PRO A 233 0.48 18.97 5.36
CA PRO A 233 1.59 19.46 4.53
C PRO A 233 1.09 20.02 3.18
N VAL A 234 1.81 21.01 2.62
CA VAL A 234 1.44 21.72 1.37
C VAL A 234 2.50 21.60 0.29
#